data_AF-A0A971X8D0-F1
#
_entry.id   AF-A0A971X8D0-F1
#
_cell.length_a   1.000
_cell.length_b   1.000
_cell.length_c   1.000
_cell.angle_alpha   90.00
_cell.angle_beta   90.00
_cell.angle_gamma   90.00
#
_symmetry.space_group_name_H-M   'P 1'
#
loop_
_entity.id
_entity.type
_entity.pdbx_description
1 polymer ?
#
loop_
_entity_poly.entity_id
_entity_poly.type
_entity_poly.pdbx_seq_one_letter_code
_entity_poly.pdbx_strand_id
1 'polypeptide(L)' 'MDTLVIEVMQKRLEKEINDVLKHLELHVGKIEFDFKDRLALIINLESTASEADLVS' A
#
# COMPACT_ATOMS: atom_id res chain seq x y z
N MET A 1 -13.78 7.80 -17.72
CA MET A 1 -13.18 6.48 -17.96
C MET A 1 -11.92 6.29 -17.11
N ASP A 2 -11.25 7.39 -16.71
CA ASP A 2 -9.95 7.36 -16.02
C ASP A 2 -10.01 6.96 -14.53
N THR A 3 -11.03 7.40 -13.78
CA THR A 3 -11.17 7.10 -12.34
C THR A 3 -11.32 5.61 -12.06
N LEU A 4 -12.13 4.91 -12.88
CA LEU A 4 -12.38 3.47 -12.72
C LEU A 4 -11.10 2.65 -12.95
N VAL A 5 -10.27 3.06 -13.92
CA VAL A 5 -9.00 2.40 -14.23
C VAL A 5 -8.02 2.56 -13.06
N ILE A 6 -7.92 3.76 -12.49
CA ILE A 6 -7.05 4.03 -11.34
C ILE A 6 -7.49 3.22 -10.11
N GLU A 7 -8.80 3.17 -9.81
CA GLU A 7 -9.31 2.39 -8.68
C GLU A 7 -9.04 0.89 -8.83
N VAL A 8 -9.22 0.33 -10.04
CA VAL A 8 -8.94 -1.08 -10.31
C VAL A 8 -7.44 -1.37 -10.19
N MET A 9 -6.58 -0.48 -10.68
CA MET A 9 -5.13 -0.61 -10.52
C MET A 9 -4.70 -0.52 -9.06
N GLN A 10 -5.25 0.42 -8.30
CA GLN A 10 -4.95 0.59 -6.88
C GLN A 10 -5.26 -0.68 -6.09
N LYS A 11 -6.46 -1.24 -6.26
CA LYS A 11 -6.87 -2.48 -5.55
C LYS A 11 -6.01 -3.68 -5.91
N ARG A 12 -5.59 -3.79 -7.18
CA ARG A 12 -4.71 -4.89 -7.62
C ARG A 12 -3.33 -4.76 -7.00
N LEU A 13 -2.73 -3.56 -7.06
CA LEU A 13 -1.43 -3.29 -6.47
C LEU A 13 -1.46 -3.51 -4.96
N GLU A 14 -2.47 -2.99 -4.27
CA GLU A 14 -2.63 -3.17 -2.82
C GLU A 14 -2.64 -4.65 -2.44
N LYS A 15 -3.38 -5.48 -3.17
CA LYS A 15 -3.40 -6.93 -2.94
C LYS A 15 -2.03 -7.56 -3.14
N GLU A 16 -1.40 -7.34 -4.30
CA GLU A 16 -0.12 -7.95 -4.63
C GLU A 16 1.00 -7.53 -3.65
N ILE A 17 1.02 -6.26 -3.25
CA ILE A 17 1.98 -5.75 -2.28
C ILE A 17 1.72 -6.38 -0.90
N ASN A 18 0.47 -6.41 -0.43
CA ASN A 18 0.13 -7.03 0.85
C ASN A 18 0.49 -8.52 0.90
N ASP A 19 0.33 -9.26 -0.20
CA ASP A 19 0.72 -10.66 -0.28
C ASP A 19 2.24 -10.84 -0.06
N VAL A 20 3.07 -9.90 -0.56
CA VAL A 20 4.52 -9.89 -0.33
C VAL A 20 4.87 -9.45 1.10
N LEU A 21 4.20 -8.42 1.62
CA LEU A 21 4.48 -7.83 2.92
C LEU A 21 4.01 -8.66 4.11
N LYS A 22 3.08 -9.59 3.90
CA LYS A 22 2.54 -10.47 4.94
C LYS A 22 3.62 -11.19 5.76
N HIS A 23 4.74 -11.51 5.16
CA HIS A 23 5.87 -12.17 5.82
C HIS A 23 6.72 -11.25 6.69
N LEU A 24 6.52 -9.94 6.57
CA LEU A 24 7.29 -8.89 7.25
C LEU A 24 6.48 -8.19 8.34
N GLU A 25 5.27 -8.69 8.65
CA GLU A 25 4.35 -8.03 9.58
C GLU A 25 4.07 -6.57 9.18
N LEU A 26 4.00 -6.31 7.87
CA LEU A 26 3.65 -5.03 7.29
C LEU A 26 2.40 -5.16 6.43
N HIS A 27 1.64 -4.08 6.31
CA HIS A 27 0.58 -3.94 5.31
C HIS A 27 0.64 -2.56 4.64
N VAL A 28 -0.02 -2.45 3.50
CA VAL A 28 -0.24 -1.17 2.82
C VAL A 28 -1.29 -0.39 3.61
N GLY A 29 -0.92 0.78 4.11
CA GLY A 29 -1.86 1.73 4.73
C GLY A 29 -2.47 2.67 3.70
N LYS A 30 -1.64 3.20 2.79
CA LYS A 30 -2.08 4.14 1.76
C LYS A 30 -1.28 4.02 0.47
N ILE A 31 -1.99 4.05 -0.66
CA ILE A 31 -1.40 4.19 -2.00
C ILE A 31 -1.80 5.56 -2.55
N GLU A 32 -0.82 6.31 -3.05
CA GLU A 32 -1.03 7.58 -3.74
C GLU A 32 -0.37 7.54 -5.11
N PHE A 33 -1.11 7.98 -6.13
CA PHE A 33 -0.57 8.22 -7.46
C PHE A 33 -0.29 9.71 -7.61
N ASP A 34 0.98 10.07 -7.82
CA ASP A 34 1.40 11.44 -8.12
C ASP A 34 1.62 11.57 -9.63
N PHE A 35 0.80 12.39 -10.28
CA PHE A 35 0.80 12.65 -11.72
C PHE A 35 1.32 14.07 -12.01
N LYS A 36 2.51 14.42 -11.51
CA LYS A 36 3.22 15.65 -11.90
C LYS A 36 3.85 15.48 -13.29
N ASP A 37 5.17 15.35 -13.36
CA ASP A 37 5.88 15.24 -14.64
C ASP A 37 5.94 13.80 -15.17
N ARG A 38 5.79 12.82 -14.27
CA ARG A 38 5.72 11.37 -14.55
C ARG A 38 4.83 10.71 -13.51
N LEU A 39 4.26 9.55 -13.86
CA LEU A 39 3.53 8.73 -12.91
C LEU A 39 4.48 8.20 -11.84
N ALA A 40 4.27 8.63 -10.60
CA ALA A 40 4.93 8.10 -9.41
C ALA A 40 3.91 7.40 -8.51
N LEU A 41 4.33 6.31 -7.87
CA LEU A 41 3.55 5.55 -6.92
C LEU A 41 4.21 5.68 -5.55
N ILE A 42 3.48 6.25 -4.59
CA ILE A 42 3.92 6.34 -3.19
C ILE A 42 3.10 5.32 -2.40
N ILE A 43 3.79 4.42 -1.70
CA ILE A 43 3.19 3.36 -0.89
C ILE A 43 3.64 3.59 0.55
N ASN A 44 2.70 3.89 1.43
CA ASN A 44 2.95 3.95 2.87
C ASN A 44 2.66 2.59 3.49
N LEU A 45 3.63 2.08 4.24
CA LEU A 45 3.54 0.80 4.93
C LEU A 45 3.30 1.02 6.41
N GLU A 46 2.46 0.18 6.99
CA GLU A 46 2.10 0.17 8.40
C GLU A 46 2.46 -1.19 9.00
N SER A 47 2.84 -1.18 10.27
CA SER A 47 3.12 -2.40 11.02
C SER A 47 1.81 -3.10 11.40
N THR A 48 1.74 -4.41 11.19
CA THR A 48 0.68 -5.25 11.75
C THR A 48 0.98 -5.67 13.19
N ALA A 49 2.22 -5.50 13.66
CA ALA A 49 2.54 -5.69 15.07
C ALA A 49 1.84 -4.59 15.89
N SER A 50 1.05 -5.00 16.87
CA SER A 50 0.39 -4.10 17.80
C SER A 50 1.45 -3.33 18.59
N GLU A 51 1.24 -2.06 18.90
CA GLU A 51 2.12 -1.32 19.83
C GLU A 51 2.29 -2.04 21.18
N ALA A 52 1.38 -2.96 21.53
CA ALA A 52 1.49 -3.84 22.69
C ALA A 52 2.69 -4.82 22.64
N ASP A 53 3.19 -5.17 21.46
CA ASP A 53 4.28 -6.14 21.28
C ASP A 53 5.68 -5.50 21.32
N LEU A 54 5.77 -4.16 21.24
CA LEU A 54 7.03 -3.42 21.24
C LEU A 54 7.54 -3.03 22.65
N VAL A 55 6.76 -3.33 23.70
CA VAL A 55 7.06 -2.98 25.11
C VAL A 55 7.26 -4.23 25.99
N SER A 56 7.53 -5.40 25.39
CA SER A 56 7.84 -6.63 26.13
C SER A 56 9.33 -6.88 26.29
#